data_AF-A0A7X7AUK9-F1
#
_entry.id   AF-A0A7X7AUK9-F1
#
_cell.length_a   1.000
_cell.length_b   1.000
_cell.length_c   1.000
_cell.angle_alpha   90.00
_cell.angle_beta   90.00
_cell.angle_gamma   90.00
#
_symmetry.space_group_name_H-M   'P 1'
#
loop_
_entity.id
_entity.type
_entity.pdbx_description
1 polymer ?
#
loop_
_entity_poly.entity_id
_entity_poly.type
_entity_poly.pdbx_seq_one_letter_code
_entity_poly.pdbx_strand_id
1 'polypeptide(L)' 'MSKSKEKLFTDFPPVTTEQWMERVTADLKGADFERRLVWKTNEGFN' A
#
# COMPACT_ATOMS: atom_id res chain seq x y z
N MET A 1 27.94 16.53 3.60
CA MET A 1 27.74 16.60 2.15
C MET A 1 27.45 15.20 1.61
N SER A 2 26.22 15.04 1.11
CA SER A 2 25.74 14.06 0.11
C SER A 2 26.41 12.69 0.00
N LYS A 3 25.67 11.62 0.36
CA LYS A 3 25.61 10.45 -0.53
C LYS A 3 24.32 10.57 -1.33
N SER A 4 24.55 10.87 -2.60
CA SER A 4 23.74 10.61 -3.80
C SER A 4 22.36 10.04 -3.56
N LYS A 5 21.36 10.59 -4.26
CA LYS A 5 20.04 9.97 -4.46
C LYS A 5 20.23 8.53 -4.95
N GLU A 6 20.37 7.58 -4.03
CA GLU A 6 20.41 6.17 -4.35
C GLU A 6 19.07 5.87 -5.00
N LYS A 7 19.12 5.43 -6.26
CA LYS A 7 17.92 5.05 -6.99
C LYS A 7 17.51 3.67 -6.49
N LEU A 8 17.02 3.61 -5.25
CA LEU A 8 16.59 2.37 -4.58
C LEU A 8 15.46 1.68 -5.33
N PHE A 9 14.76 2.42 -6.21
CA PHE A 9 13.60 1.97 -6.95
C PHE A 9 13.85 1.79 -8.46
N THR A 10 15.08 1.92 -8.97
CA THR A 10 15.32 1.70 -10.42
C THR A 10 15.24 0.24 -10.84
N ASP A 11 15.52 -0.67 -9.92
CA ASP A 11 15.51 -2.11 -10.21
C ASP A 11 14.10 -2.70 -10.06
N PHE A 12 13.14 -1.90 -9.60
CA PHE A 12 11.76 -2.30 -9.38
C PHE A 12 10.85 -1.59 -10.37
N PRO A 13 9.98 -2.32 -11.09
CA PRO A 13 8.97 -1.70 -11.92
C PRO A 13 8.00 -0.88 -11.05
N PRO A 14 7.43 0.23 -11.58
CA PRO A 14 6.39 0.95 -10.88
C PRO A 14 5.18 0.04 -10.70
N VAL A 15 4.68 -0.05 -9.47
CA VAL A 15 3.49 -0.83 -9.14
C VAL A 15 2.29 0.11 -9.18
N THR A 16 1.20 -0.33 -9.83
CA THR A 16 -0.04 0.46 -9.86
C THR A 16 -0.85 0.25 -8.59
N THR A 17 -1.75 1.18 -8.29
CA THR A 17 -2.67 1.06 -7.16
C THR A 17 -3.49 -0.24 -7.26
N GLU A 18 -3.91 -0.62 -8.45
CA GLU A 18 -4.68 -1.85 -8.69
C GLU A 18 -3.88 -3.10 -8.34
N GLN A 19 -2.62 -3.19 -8.78
CA GLN A 19 -1.74 -4.32 -8.45
C GLN A 19 -1.50 -4.45 -6.94
N TRP A 20 -1.38 -3.31 -6.24
CA TRP A 20 -1.27 -3.30 -4.79
C TRP A 20 -2.55 -3.79 -4.11
N MET A 21 -3.72 -3.31 -4.57
CA MET A 21 -5.03 -3.72 -4.03
C MET A 21 -5.33 -5.21 -4.27
N GLU A 22 -4.97 -5.76 -5.43
CA GLU A 22 -5.09 -7.19 -5.72
C GLU A 22 -4.27 -8.03 -4.74
N ARG A 23 -3.01 -7.64 -4.49
CA ARG A 23 -2.12 -8.33 -3.56
C ARG A 23 -2.68 -8.33 -2.14
N VAL A 24 -3.17 -7.16 -1.69
CA VAL A 24 -3.79 -6.99 -0.38
C VAL A 24 -5.05 -7.85 -0.25
N THR A 25 -5.90 -7.90 -1.28
CA THR A 25 -7.12 -8.73 -1.28
C THR A 25 -6.78 -10.22 -1.19
N ALA A 26 -5.74 -10.67 -1.89
CA ALA A 26 -5.25 -12.03 -1.83
C ALA A 26 -4.72 -12.38 -0.42
N ASP A 27 -3.93 -11.49 0.18
CA ASP A 27 -3.38 -11.69 1.53
C ASP A 27 -4.47 -11.67 2.61
N LEU A 28 -5.52 -10.88 2.42
CA LEU A 28 -6.71 -10.86 3.27
C LEU A 28 -7.62 -12.08 3.07
N LYS A 29 -7.31 -13.00 2.14
CA LYS A 29 -8.13 -14.16 1.77
C LYS A 29 -9.56 -13.77 1.37
N GLY A 30 -9.70 -12.63 0.69
CA GLY A 30 -11.01 -12.08 0.33
C GLY A 30 -11.77 -11.44 1.49
N ALA A 31 -11.13 -11.24 2.66
CA ALA A 31 -11.71 -10.42 3.70
C ALA A 31 -11.68 -8.93 3.31
N ASP A 32 -12.73 -8.22 3.70
CA ASP A 32 -12.96 -6.83 3.32
C ASP A 32 -11.87 -5.89 3.86
N PHE A 33 -11.07 -5.34 2.94
CA PHE A 33 -9.97 -4.41 3.21
C PHE A 33 -10.43 -3.20 4.02
N GLU A 34 -11.56 -2.62 3.62
CA GLU A 34 -12.19 -1.45 4.24
C GLU A 34 -12.59 -1.69 5.70
N ARG A 35 -12.80 -2.96 6.07
CA ARG A 35 -13.21 -3.33 7.43
C ARG A 35 -12.05 -3.82 8.30
N ARG A 36 -10.96 -4.30 7.68
CA ARG A 36 -9.84 -4.92 8.40
C ARG A 36 -8.61 -4.04 8.53
N LEU A 37 -8.33 -3.21 7.53
CA LEU A 37 -7.10 -2.41 7.49
C LEU A 37 -7.37 -0.90 7.59
N VAL A 38 -8.60 -0.45 7.36
CA VAL A 38 -8.99 0.94 7.60
C VAL A 38 -9.36 1.11 9.07
N TRP A 39 -8.51 1.82 9.81
CA TRP A 39 -8.82 2.22 11.17
C TRP A 39 -9.78 3.41 11.15
N LYS A 40 -11.00 3.22 11.66
CA LYS A 40 -11.97 4.31 11.81
C LYS A 40 -11.82 4.92 13.20
N THR A 41 -11.19 6.09 13.29
CA THR A 41 -11.16 6.86 14.54
C THR A 41 -12.51 7.54 14.75
N ASN A 42 -12.84 7.84 16.01
CA ASN A 42 -14.09 8.55 16.38
C ASN A 42 -14.16 10.01 15.86
N GLU A 43 -13.16 10.43 15.08
CA GLU A 43 -13.00 11.78 14.57
C GLU A 43 -13.66 11.99 13.20
N GLY A 44 -14.24 10.93 12.61
CA GLY A 44 -15.11 11.04 11.43
C GLY A 44 -14.39 11.14 10.08
N PHE A 45 -13.09 10.89 10.02
CA PHE A 45 -12.33 10.81 8.77
C PHE A 45 -12.32 9.37 8.23
N ASN A 46 -12.68 9.20 6.95
CA ASN A 46 -12.40 8.01 6.13
C ASN A 46 -11.71 8.47 4.85
#